data_AF-A0A496V0F7-F1
#
_entry.id   AF-A0A496V0F7-F1
#
_cell.length_a   1.000
_cell.length_b   1.000
_cell.length_c   1.000
_cell.angle_alpha   90.00
_cell.angle_beta   90.00
_cell.angle_gamma   90.00
#
_symmetry.space_group_name_H-M   'P 1'
#
loop_
_entity.id
_entity.type
_entity.pdbx_description
1 polymer ?
#
loop_
_entity_poly.entity_id
_entity_poly.type
_entity_poly.pdbx_seq_one_letter_code
_entity_poly.pdbx_strand_id
1 'polypeptide(L)'
;MGEETLEYFDLLDIHLYSSSIKRYEDIDLGNLPENLAQQNKRSIKIQILEPDNHSKPKLLRVLIAFGIRFVKPISEESSNEDVNILAHIEAEFSAKYKLAKEPKDDVLRDFIKFHVVHNVWPFWREFAFSASESAHLPKPLIPLMKPDSI
;
A
#
# COMPACT_ATOMS: atom_id res chain seq x y z
N MET A 1 18.58 -13.40 11.89
CA MET A 1 17.90 -13.57 10.59
C MET A 1 17.69 -12.25 9.83
N GLY A 2 18.02 -11.07 10.38
CA GLY A 2 17.76 -9.78 9.70
C GLY A 2 18.93 -9.18 8.91
N GLU A 3 20.19 -9.58 9.17
CA GLU A 3 21.35 -9.01 8.47
C GLU A 3 21.66 -9.71 7.14
N GLU A 4 21.48 -11.03 7.05
CA GLU A 4 21.77 -11.79 5.81
C GLU A 4 20.88 -11.36 4.64
N THR A 5 19.64 -10.92 4.88
CA THR A 5 18.68 -10.56 3.83
C THR A 5 19.08 -9.30 3.06
N LEU A 6 19.74 -8.35 3.71
CA LEU A 6 20.13 -7.08 3.09
C LEU A 6 21.29 -7.24 2.10
N GLU A 7 22.07 -8.32 2.18
CA GLU A 7 23.14 -8.61 1.24
C GLU A 7 22.64 -8.98 -0.18
N TYR A 8 21.34 -9.29 -0.31
CA TYR A 8 20.75 -9.74 -1.57
C TYR A 8 20.13 -8.59 -2.38
N PHE A 9 19.72 -7.49 -1.72
CA PHE A 9 18.84 -6.49 -2.31
C PHE A 9 19.35 -5.06 -2.08
N ASP A 10 19.68 -4.37 -3.16
CA ASP A 10 19.98 -2.93 -3.12
C ASP A 10 18.74 -2.14 -3.59
N LEU A 11 18.22 -1.23 -2.76
CA LEU A 11 17.12 -0.36 -3.15
C LEU A 11 17.58 0.61 -4.24
N LEU A 12 16.87 0.61 -5.37
CA LEU A 12 17.13 1.54 -6.47
C LEU A 12 16.18 2.72 -6.46
N ASP A 13 14.89 2.45 -6.27
CA ASP A 13 13.85 3.45 -6.48
C ASP A 13 12.53 3.05 -5.81
N ILE A 14 11.80 4.04 -5.32
CA ILE A 14 10.41 3.93 -4.87
C ILE A 14 9.64 5.08 -5.50
N HIS A 15 8.64 4.77 -6.32
CA HIS A 15 7.78 5.76 -6.94
C HIS A 15 6.31 5.36 -6.90
N LEU A 16 5.44 6.37 -6.98
CA LEU A 16 4.03 6.17 -7.23
C LEU A 16 3.85 5.66 -8.67
N TYR A 17 3.25 4.49 -8.81
CA TYR A 17 3.00 3.86 -10.11
C TYR A 17 1.61 4.19 -10.65
N SER A 18 0.60 4.20 -9.78
CA SER A 18 -0.74 4.68 -10.13
C SER A 18 -1.50 5.14 -8.88
N SER A 19 -2.50 5.98 -9.05
CA SER A 19 -3.38 6.40 -7.95
C SER A 19 -4.76 6.78 -8.45
N SER A 20 -5.75 6.71 -7.55
CA SER A 20 -7.08 7.25 -7.80
C SER A 20 -7.72 7.78 -6.52
N ILE A 21 -8.52 8.82 -6.68
CA ILE A 21 -9.41 9.35 -5.64
C ILE A 21 -10.80 9.38 -6.26
N LYS A 22 -11.79 8.79 -5.58
CA LYS A 22 -13.19 8.84 -6.01
C LYS A 22 -14.07 9.25 -4.85
N ARG A 23 -14.97 10.21 -5.12
CA ARG A 23 -16.03 10.67 -4.23
C ARG A 23 -17.36 10.21 -4.82
N TYR A 24 -18.13 9.47 -4.05
CA TYR A 24 -19.47 9.01 -4.43
C TYR A 24 -20.54 9.87 -3.79
N GLU A 25 -20.27 10.34 -2.58
CA GLU A 25 -21.09 11.27 -1.83
C GLU A 25 -20.30 12.53 -1.49
N ASP A 26 -21.03 13.61 -1.25
CA ASP A 26 -20.44 14.87 -0.83
C ASP A 26 -20.15 14.87 0.67
N ILE A 27 -18.97 14.37 1.03
CA ILE A 27 -18.47 14.36 2.40
C ILE A 27 -17.34 15.36 2.55
N ASP A 28 -17.41 16.18 3.58
CA ASP A 28 -16.38 17.13 4.00
C ASP A 28 -16.41 17.27 5.52
N LEU A 29 -15.47 18.05 6.09
CA LEU A 29 -15.38 18.23 7.55
C LEU A 29 -16.62 18.85 8.20
N GLY A 30 -17.46 19.57 7.44
CA GLY A 30 -18.73 20.14 7.90
C GLY A 30 -19.93 19.20 7.73
N ASN A 31 -19.79 18.13 6.92
CA ASN A 31 -20.85 17.20 6.56
C ASN A 31 -20.41 15.73 6.71
N LEU A 32 -19.89 15.36 7.88
CA LEU A 32 -19.53 13.97 8.18
C LEU A 32 -20.69 13.20 8.81
N PRO A 33 -20.97 11.96 8.36
CA PRO A 33 -21.94 11.12 9.04
C PRO A 33 -21.40 10.68 10.41
N GLU A 34 -22.30 10.58 11.41
CA GLU A 34 -21.93 10.22 12.80
C GLU A 34 -21.21 8.86 12.90
N ASN A 35 -21.60 7.90 12.07
CA ASN A 35 -21.04 6.54 12.06
C ASN A 35 -20.01 6.32 10.94
N LEU A 36 -19.24 7.35 10.58
CA LEU A 36 -18.17 7.21 9.60
C LEU A 36 -17.14 6.18 10.07
N ALA A 37 -16.91 5.16 9.26
CA ALA A 37 -15.86 4.18 9.46
C ALA A 37 -14.81 4.25 8.33
N GLN A 38 -13.61 3.76 8.64
CA GLN A 38 -12.52 3.65 7.67
C GLN A 38 -12.16 2.17 7.48
N GLN A 39 -12.05 1.75 6.22
CA GLN A 39 -11.51 0.45 5.85
C GLN A 39 -10.19 0.62 5.11
N ASN A 40 -9.19 -0.19 5.47
CA ASN A 40 -7.87 -0.17 4.85
C ASN A 40 -7.67 -1.41 3.98
N LYS A 41 -6.97 -1.26 2.87
CA LYS A 41 -6.57 -2.34 1.98
C LYS A 41 -5.06 -2.28 1.75
N ARG A 42 -4.43 -3.45 1.71
CA ARG A 42 -3.06 -3.62 1.23
C ARG A 42 -2.96 -4.89 0.40
N SER A 43 -2.32 -4.81 -0.75
CA SER A 43 -1.99 -5.99 -1.57
C SER A 43 -0.60 -5.85 -2.18
N ILE A 44 0.09 -6.97 -2.37
CA ILE A 44 1.47 -7.02 -2.88
C ILE A 44 1.50 -7.89 -4.13
N LYS A 45 2.18 -7.42 -5.18
CA LYS A 45 2.50 -8.20 -6.38
C LYS A 45 4.00 -8.18 -6.61
N ILE A 46 4.55 -9.33 -6.97
CA ILE A 46 6.00 -9.53 -7.14
C ILE A 46 6.28 -9.75 -8.62
N GLN A 47 7.29 -9.05 -9.15
CA GLN A 47 7.74 -9.17 -10.53
C GLN A 47 9.27 -9.26 -10.54
N ILE A 48 9.82 -10.34 -11.08
CA ILE A 48 11.25 -10.44 -11.38
C ILE A 48 11.43 -9.98 -12.82
N LEU A 49 12.23 -8.93 -13.02
CA LEU A 49 12.55 -8.39 -14.34
C LEU A 49 13.90 -8.94 -14.75
N GLU A 50 13.88 -9.81 -15.75
CA GLU A 50 15.08 -10.31 -16.41
C GLU A 50 15.62 -9.22 -17.36
N PRO A 51 16.92 -8.97 -17.36
CA PRO A 51 17.51 -7.96 -18.23
C PRO A 51 17.57 -8.43 -19.69
N ASP A 52 17.37 -7.51 -20.63
CA ASP A 52 17.53 -7.80 -22.08
C ASP A 52 18.96 -8.23 -22.47
N ASN A 53 19.94 -7.92 -21.61
CA ASN A 53 21.33 -8.31 -21.76
C ASN A 53 21.82 -9.00 -20.48
N HIS A 54 22.33 -10.23 -20.62
CA HIS A 54 22.88 -11.05 -19.54
C HIS A 54 24.00 -10.37 -18.72
N SER A 55 24.60 -9.28 -19.20
CA SER A 55 25.58 -8.48 -18.43
C SER A 55 24.97 -7.57 -17.36
N LYS A 56 23.66 -7.32 -17.39
CA LYS A 56 22.97 -6.51 -16.37
C LYS A 56 22.46 -7.40 -15.23
N PRO A 57 22.38 -6.88 -14.00
CA PRO A 57 21.79 -7.63 -12.89
C PRO A 57 20.28 -7.79 -13.06
N LYS A 58 19.72 -8.90 -12.54
CA LYS A 58 18.27 -9.06 -12.41
C LYS A 58 17.69 -8.00 -11.48
N LEU A 59 16.46 -7.56 -11.74
CA LEU A 59 15.76 -6.61 -10.89
C LEU A 59 14.55 -7.25 -10.24
N LEU A 60 14.35 -6.95 -8.97
CA LEU A 60 13.11 -7.24 -8.27
C LEU A 60 12.25 -5.97 -8.29
N ARG A 61 11.03 -6.10 -8.79
CA ARG A 61 10.00 -5.06 -8.69
C ARG A 61 8.85 -5.57 -7.83
N VAL A 62 8.52 -4.81 -6.81
CA VAL A 62 7.40 -5.08 -5.91
C VAL A 62 6.38 -3.96 -6.07
N LEU A 63 5.18 -4.32 -6.50
CA LEU A 63 4.03 -3.41 -6.55
C LEU A 63 3.22 -3.57 -5.27
N ILE A 64 3.06 -2.49 -4.53
CA ILE A 64 2.29 -2.48 -3.29
C ILE A 64 1.14 -1.50 -3.47
N ALA A 65 -0.07 -2.04 -3.52
CA ALA A 65 -1.29 -1.26 -3.57
C ALA A 65 -1.83 -1.05 -2.16
N PHE A 66 -2.11 0.20 -1.82
CA PHE A 66 -2.79 0.62 -0.62
C PHE A 66 -4.13 1.26 -0.98
N GLY A 67 -5.09 1.15 -0.07
CA GLY A 67 -6.39 1.80 -0.21
C GLY A 67 -6.97 2.19 1.13
N ILE A 68 -7.67 3.33 1.14
CA ILE A 68 -8.53 3.78 2.22
C ILE A 68 -9.93 3.97 1.63
N ARG A 69 -10.94 3.42 2.32
CA ARG A 69 -12.35 3.69 2.03
C ARG A 69 -12.98 4.34 3.24
N PHE A 70 -13.69 5.43 2.98
CA PHE A 70 -14.60 6.06 3.92
C PHE A 70 -15.97 5.46 3.70
N VAL A 71 -16.53 4.86 4.75
CA VAL A 71 -17.75 4.10 4.64
C VAL A 71 -18.75 4.44 5.73
N LYS A 72 -20.03 4.26 5.43
CA LYS A 72 -21.11 4.30 6.42
C LYS A 72 -21.69 2.90 6.57
N PRO A 73 -21.77 2.36 7.81
CA PRO A 73 -22.51 1.13 8.06
C PRO A 73 -23.98 1.33 7.68
N ILE A 74 -24.51 0.45 6.84
CA ILE A 74 -25.95 0.35 6.58
C ILE A 74 -26.47 -0.57 7.70
N SER A 75 -27.37 -0.05 8.54
CA SER A 75 -28.04 -0.66 9.71
C SER A 75 -27.98 -2.19 9.93
N GLU A 76 -27.98 -2.58 11.22
CA GLU A 76 -27.87 -3.97 11.76
C GLU A 76 -28.87 -5.02 11.22
N GLU A 77 -29.89 -4.61 10.47
CA GLU A 77 -30.95 -5.50 9.95
C GLU A 77 -30.69 -6.03 8.53
N SER A 78 -29.61 -5.59 7.88
CA SER A 78 -29.23 -6.06 6.54
C SER A 78 -28.30 -7.27 6.67
N SER A 79 -28.83 -8.46 6.37
CA SER A 79 -28.15 -9.75 6.51
C SER A 79 -27.09 -10.05 5.45
N ASN A 80 -26.50 -9.03 4.83
CA ASN A 80 -25.34 -9.14 3.95
C ASN A 80 -24.53 -7.84 3.99
N GLU A 81 -23.26 -7.95 3.63
CA GLU A 81 -22.13 -7.02 3.73
C GLU A 81 -22.28 -5.70 2.94
N ASP A 82 -23.48 -5.11 2.89
CA ASP A 82 -23.75 -3.86 2.18
C ASP A 82 -23.22 -2.68 3.00
N VAL A 83 -22.01 -2.25 2.65
CA VAL A 83 -21.35 -1.07 3.20
C VAL A 83 -21.46 0.06 2.18
N ASN A 84 -21.99 1.21 2.59
CA ASN A 84 -22.06 2.37 1.69
C ASN A 84 -20.69 3.05 1.62
N ILE A 85 -20.06 3.04 0.44
CA ILE A 85 -18.75 3.66 0.21
C ILE A 85 -18.97 5.12 -0.19
N LEU A 86 -18.56 6.04 0.68
CA LEU A 86 -18.73 7.48 0.49
C LEU A 86 -17.61 8.05 -0.39
N ALA A 87 -16.38 7.62 -0.13
CA ALA A 87 -15.21 7.98 -0.92
C ALA A 87 -14.08 6.95 -0.74
N HIS A 88 -13.12 6.93 -1.67
CA HIS A 88 -11.90 6.16 -1.51
C HIS A 88 -10.67 6.84 -2.10
N ILE A 89 -9.52 6.49 -1.52
CA ILE A 89 -8.18 6.86 -1.97
C ILE A 89 -7.42 5.56 -2.20
N GLU A 90 -6.91 5.34 -3.39
CA GLU A 90 -6.07 4.17 -3.72
C GLU A 90 -4.75 4.64 -4.36
N ALA A 91 -3.66 3.94 -4.05
CA ALA A 91 -2.36 4.16 -4.67
C ALA A 91 -1.59 2.85 -4.78
N GLU A 92 -0.93 2.63 -5.91
CA GLU A 92 0.02 1.55 -6.12
C GLU A 92 1.42 2.15 -6.23
N PHE A 93 2.33 1.71 -5.36
CA PHE A 93 3.73 2.09 -5.37
C PHE A 93 4.57 0.96 -5.96
N SER A 94 5.62 1.33 -6.69
CA SER A 94 6.62 0.42 -7.23
C SER A 94 7.92 0.60 -6.49
N ALA A 95 8.35 -0.41 -5.73
CA ALA A 95 9.68 -0.48 -5.16
C ALA A 95 10.57 -1.38 -6.03
N LYS A 96 11.70 -0.84 -6.48
CA LYS A 96 12.65 -1.53 -7.35
C LYS A 96 13.94 -1.79 -6.61
N TYR A 97 14.43 -3.01 -6.71
CA TYR A 97 15.67 -3.48 -6.10
C TYR A 97 16.53 -4.15 -7.15
N LYS A 98 17.84 -3.98 -7.02
CA LYS A 98 18.83 -4.80 -7.72
C LYS A 98 19.06 -6.07 -6.92
N LEU A 99 19.09 -7.21 -7.61
CA LEU A 99 19.45 -8.50 -7.00
C LEU A 99 20.96 -8.70 -7.11
N ALA A 100 21.66 -8.70 -5.98
CA ALA A 100 23.09 -8.99 -5.92
C ALA A 100 23.37 -10.50 -6.07
N LYS A 101 22.46 -11.34 -5.54
CA LYS A 101 22.47 -12.80 -5.61
C LYS A 101 21.02 -13.29 -5.73
N GLU A 102 20.82 -14.53 -6.17
CA GLU A 102 19.48 -15.13 -6.23
C GLU A 102 19.05 -15.59 -4.82
N PRO A 103 18.03 -14.97 -4.22
CA PRO A 103 17.54 -15.37 -2.90
C PRO A 103 16.70 -16.65 -3.01
N LYS A 104 16.62 -17.40 -1.91
CA LYS A 104 15.59 -18.44 -1.77
C LYS A 104 14.21 -17.80 -1.60
N ASP A 105 13.16 -18.56 -1.93
CA ASP A 105 11.78 -18.07 -1.90
C ASP A 105 11.32 -17.57 -0.52
N ASP A 106 11.73 -18.24 0.55
CA ASP A 106 11.46 -17.84 1.95
C ASP A 106 12.12 -16.50 2.28
N VAL A 107 13.41 -16.35 1.95
CA VAL A 107 14.17 -15.10 2.12
C VAL A 107 13.53 -13.95 1.34
N LEU A 108 13.09 -14.19 0.10
CA LEU A 108 12.41 -13.19 -0.72
C LEU A 108 11.07 -12.76 -0.11
N ARG A 109 10.25 -13.71 0.34
CA ARG A 109 8.95 -13.41 0.97
C ARG A 109 9.12 -12.61 2.25
N ASP A 110 10.06 -12.99 3.10
CA ASP A 110 10.36 -12.28 4.34
C ASP A 110 10.88 -10.87 4.03
N PHE A 111 11.81 -10.73 3.07
CA PHE A 111 12.29 -9.41 2.64
C PHE A 111 11.14 -8.50 2.21
N ILE A 112 10.22 -9.01 1.41
CA ILE A 112 9.08 -8.23 0.92
C ILE A 112 8.15 -7.82 2.05
N LYS A 113 7.78 -8.77 2.91
CA LYS A 113 6.85 -8.54 4.02
C LYS A 113 7.43 -7.57 5.05
N PHE A 114 8.71 -7.71 5.40
CA PHE A 114 9.34 -6.97 6.48
C PHE A 114 10.10 -5.73 6.04
N HIS A 115 10.76 -5.73 4.87
CA HIS A 115 11.58 -4.58 4.45
C HIS A 115 10.86 -3.73 3.41
N VAL A 116 10.37 -4.34 2.33
CA VAL A 116 9.82 -3.58 1.20
C VAL A 116 8.57 -2.80 1.62
N VAL A 117 7.63 -3.45 2.32
CA VAL A 117 6.42 -2.77 2.82
C VAL A 117 6.77 -1.63 3.78
N HIS A 118 7.77 -1.81 4.66
CA HIS A 118 8.20 -0.76 5.60
C HIS A 118 8.86 0.41 4.89
N ASN A 119 9.64 0.16 3.83
CA ASN A 119 10.26 1.22 3.04
C ASN A 119 9.21 2.04 2.27
N VAL A 120 8.14 1.40 1.78
CA VAL A 120 7.08 2.08 1.03
C VAL A 120 6.08 2.79 1.96
N TRP A 121 5.91 2.33 3.20
CA TRP A 121 4.90 2.85 4.13
C TRP A 121 4.91 4.37 4.34
N PRO A 122 6.07 5.05 4.53
CA PRO A 122 6.11 6.50 4.68
C PRO A 122 5.56 7.25 3.45
N PHE A 123 5.85 6.75 2.25
CA PHE A 123 5.36 7.33 1.00
C PHE A 123 3.85 7.19 0.87
N TRP A 124 3.30 6.03 1.25
CA TRP A 124 1.85 5.87 1.32
C TRP A 124 1.21 6.82 2.33
N ARG A 125 1.79 6.95 3.53
CA ARG A 125 1.25 7.84 4.56
C ARG A 125 1.18 9.27 4.07
N GLU A 126 2.29 9.78 3.53
CA GLU A 126 2.37 11.13 2.98
C GLU A 126 1.35 11.34 1.86
N PHE A 127 1.33 10.43 0.87
CA PHE A 127 0.38 10.49 -0.24
C PHE A 127 -1.06 10.50 0.25
N ALA A 128 -1.44 9.59 1.15
CA ALA A 128 -2.81 9.48 1.63
C ALA A 128 -3.26 10.71 2.43
N PHE A 129 -2.37 11.32 3.22
CA PHE A 129 -2.67 12.59 3.90
C PHE A 129 -2.84 13.73 2.90
N SER A 130 -1.90 13.86 1.96
CA SER A 130 -1.92 14.91 0.93
C SER A 130 -3.15 14.79 0.01
N ALA A 131 -3.47 13.57 -0.42
CA ALA A 131 -4.65 13.24 -1.23
C ALA A 131 -5.95 13.55 -0.48
N SER A 132 -6.04 13.19 0.80
CA SER A 132 -7.23 13.47 1.60
C SER A 132 -7.45 14.97 1.78
N GLU A 133 -6.39 15.70 2.13
CA GLU A 133 -6.43 17.16 2.28
C GLU A 133 -6.84 17.86 0.97
N SER A 134 -6.19 17.51 -0.14
CA SER A 134 -6.48 18.09 -1.45
C SER A 134 -7.91 17.79 -1.93
N ALA A 135 -8.45 16.64 -1.54
CA ALA A 135 -9.82 16.25 -1.83
C ALA A 135 -10.82 16.74 -0.78
N HIS A 136 -10.41 17.49 0.24
CA HIS A 136 -11.26 17.92 1.36
C HIS A 136 -12.00 16.75 2.03
N LEU A 137 -11.32 15.60 2.16
CA LEU A 137 -11.82 14.39 2.80
C LEU A 137 -11.34 14.32 4.27
N PRO A 138 -11.99 13.49 5.11
CA PRO A 138 -11.54 13.26 6.48
C PRO A 138 -10.08 12.83 6.54
N LYS A 139 -9.34 13.29 7.56
CA LYS A 139 -7.95 12.88 7.72
C LYS A 139 -7.88 11.36 7.96
N PRO A 140 -7.16 10.60 7.12
CA PRO A 140 -7.14 9.15 7.24
C PRO A 140 -6.37 8.68 8.48
N LEU A 141 -6.89 7.64 9.13
CA LEU A 141 -6.23 6.96 10.24
C LEU A 141 -5.28 5.88 9.69
N ILE A 142 -3.99 6.21 9.61
CA ILE A 142 -2.96 5.29 9.12
C ILE A 142 -2.02 4.93 10.29
N PRO A 143 -2.11 3.69 10.84
CA PRO A 143 -1.33 3.29 12.00
C PRO A 143 0.17 3.20 11.68
N LEU A 144 0.99 2.97 12.71
CA LEU A 144 2.37 2.54 12.46
C LEU A 144 2.34 1.18 11.76
N MET A 145 3.25 0.98 10.81
CA MET A 145 3.41 -0.33 10.17
C MET A 145 3.80 -1.33 11.26
N LYS A 146 2.98 -2.35 11.42
CA LYS A 146 3.32 -3.51 12.22
C LYS A 146 3.71 -4.63 11.26
N PRO A 147 4.76 -5.41 11.57
CA PRO A 147 4.98 -6.66 10.88
C PRO A 147 3.74 -7.54 11.05
N ASP A 148 3.20 -8.15 9.99
CA ASP A 148 2.03 -9.01 10.17
C ASP A 148 2.44 -10.20 11.05
N SER A 149 1.82 -10.32 12.23
CA SER A 149 1.97 -11.47 13.10
C SER A 149 1.65 -12.74 12.31
N ILE A 150 2.56 -13.70 12.39
CA ILE A 150 2.38 -15.07 11.86
C ILE A 150 1.31 -15.78 12.71
#